data_AF-A0A9P5PYW8-F1
#
_entry.id   AF-A0A9P5PYW8-F1
#
_cell.length_a   1.000
_cell.length_b   1.000
_cell.length_c   1.000
_cell.angle_alpha   90.00
_cell.angle_beta   90.00
_cell.angle_gamma   90.00
#
_symmetry.space_group_name_H-M   'P 1'
#
loop_
_entity.id
_entity.type
_entity.pdbx_description
1 polymer ?
#
loop_
_entity_poly.entity_id
_entity_poly.type
_entity_poly.pdbx_seq_one_letter_code
_entity_poly.pdbx_strand_id
1 'polypeptide(L)'
;MFAASLEHLLQPQSQGKPKTASESFAEKLRAIGGLSVQEYLNTPDRDIPPIRYDFGLSDSPWYYQVNIQKNAPGLELSAFQKLENTFREVFGNADGLVFEDSKVSGERVCVLHVVKNDKARRTYTVVQKLKTQDQAKEEAAQMALNDGAIAYITGRKPVDDVDVDVPMDDELVDSSDPVTKIEKCFTLWRPGLKAPQWFTYVNGAALLIQLRNQRRVYSTPENTASDSQLVCAQIALDSGVLEFIKHSDGQTHPSSLGLSVTSEEEDQIPCLSVQDFMTTLPRPFPESDIPDDAQWIEANIMDWFNKTLQTGNKLRNIPLTPCFHFFEAKPWHGCLLRIEDPSGEFKEVLNYLVEPRFSKRNKAKMAVCLQAMSEGVGNFLRVTRALPPASTPLRKANSVANPAAQTQKSTPQASRTGTKKKRKKSQNAKHANAEANSKVNSLTSASTSTPRHPTLVSHSASSFAAASSPQSVESFPTSPSFNTASTKQTHIEQAVRRKSYYDLDMEPEQPNVELAYGEPEPGGIGSDNKLTAGGSRRGVGLKRKRHGQ
;
A
#
# COMPACT_ATOMS: atom_id res chain seq x y z
N MET A 1 -48.97 -91.20 -17.59
CA MET A 1 -50.14 -90.43 -18.06
C MET A 1 -49.87 -89.00 -17.62
N PHE A 2 -49.42 -88.13 -18.52
CA PHE A 2 -50.25 -87.19 -19.28
C PHE A 2 -51.00 -86.23 -18.36
N ALA A 3 -51.01 -84.90 -18.50
CA ALA A 3 -50.36 -83.90 -19.36
C ALA A 3 -50.98 -82.54 -18.93
N ALA A 4 -50.57 -81.43 -19.54
CA ALA A 4 -51.00 -80.05 -19.27
C ALA A 4 -50.40 -79.41 -17.98
N SER A 5 -50.06 -78.12 -17.96
CA SER A 5 -50.10 -77.12 -19.04
C SER A 5 -48.81 -76.30 -19.09
N LEU A 6 -48.19 -76.23 -20.27
CA LEU A 6 -46.91 -75.55 -20.53
C LEU A 6 -47.15 -74.32 -21.42
N GLU A 7 -48.12 -73.49 -21.07
CA GLU A 7 -48.78 -72.56 -22.01
C GLU A 7 -48.77 -71.09 -21.53
N HIS A 8 -47.68 -70.64 -20.90
CA HIS A 8 -47.57 -69.24 -20.45
C HIS A 8 -46.20 -68.57 -20.70
N LEU A 9 -45.34 -69.19 -21.53
CA LEU A 9 -43.93 -68.79 -21.71
C LEU A 9 -43.59 -68.21 -23.10
N LEU A 10 -44.60 -67.93 -23.94
CA LEU A 10 -44.43 -67.32 -25.26
C LEU A 10 -45.48 -66.23 -25.52
N GLN A 11 -45.53 -65.22 -24.66
CA GLN A 11 -46.15 -63.95 -25.04
C GLN A 11 -45.10 -63.18 -25.86
N PRO A 12 -45.30 -62.95 -27.17
CA PRO A 12 -44.31 -62.26 -27.98
C PRO A 12 -44.19 -60.83 -27.48
N GLN A 13 -42.99 -60.46 -27.01
CA GLN A 13 -42.70 -59.06 -26.70
C GLN A 13 -42.94 -58.25 -27.97
N SER A 14 -43.97 -57.41 -27.95
CA SER A 14 -44.23 -56.47 -29.02
C SER A 14 -42.97 -55.65 -29.21
N GLN A 15 -42.29 -55.78 -30.36
CA GLN A 15 -41.14 -54.95 -30.67
C GLN A 15 -41.61 -53.51 -30.74
N GLY A 16 -41.43 -52.79 -29.64
CA GLY A 16 -41.83 -51.40 -29.51
C GLY A 16 -41.15 -50.60 -30.62
N LYS A 17 -41.89 -49.67 -31.22
CA LYS A 17 -41.33 -48.74 -32.21
C LYS A 17 -40.01 -48.17 -31.66
N PRO A 18 -38.95 -48.08 -32.48
CA PRO A 18 -37.64 -47.65 -31.99
C PRO A 18 -37.79 -46.28 -31.33
N LYS A 19 -37.56 -46.22 -30.01
CA LYS A 19 -37.62 -44.97 -29.24
C LYS A 19 -36.72 -43.96 -29.91
N THR A 20 -37.25 -42.77 -30.16
CA THR A 20 -36.46 -41.66 -30.71
C THR A 20 -35.35 -41.29 -29.72
N ALA A 21 -34.24 -40.74 -30.22
CA ALA A 21 -33.13 -40.32 -29.37
C ALA A 21 -33.58 -39.31 -28.29
N SER A 22 -34.55 -38.46 -28.62
CA SER A 22 -35.25 -37.55 -27.70
C SER A 22 -36.01 -38.26 -26.58
N GLU A 23 -36.74 -39.34 -26.87
CA GLU A 23 -37.45 -40.11 -25.84
C GLU A 23 -36.49 -40.84 -24.91
N SER A 24 -35.43 -41.45 -25.45
CA SER A 24 -34.39 -42.11 -24.64
C SER A 24 -33.61 -41.11 -23.77
N PHE A 25 -33.35 -39.90 -24.28
CA PHE A 25 -32.71 -38.82 -23.52
C PHE A 25 -33.63 -38.30 -22.41
N ALA A 26 -34.91 -38.04 -22.70
CA ALA A 26 -35.90 -37.63 -21.70
C ALA A 26 -36.12 -38.69 -20.60
N GLU A 27 -36.13 -39.97 -20.97
CA GLU A 27 -36.22 -41.10 -20.03
C GLU A 27 -35.00 -41.17 -19.10
N LYS A 28 -33.80 -40.92 -19.62
CA LYS A 28 -32.57 -40.81 -18.80
C LYS A 28 -32.55 -39.57 -17.92
N LEU A 29 -33.07 -38.43 -18.39
CA LEU A 29 -33.23 -37.23 -17.54
C LEU A 29 -34.21 -37.48 -16.39
N ARG A 30 -35.38 -38.10 -16.64
CA ARG A 30 -36.31 -38.47 -15.57
C ARG A 30 -35.68 -39.42 -14.55
N ALA A 31 -34.83 -40.34 -14.99
CA ALA A 31 -34.13 -41.26 -14.08
C ALA A 31 -33.27 -40.52 -13.04
N ILE A 32 -32.71 -39.34 -13.36
CA ILE A 32 -31.95 -38.49 -12.44
C ILE A 32 -32.77 -37.37 -11.79
N GLY A 33 -34.11 -37.44 -11.86
CA GLY A 33 -35.03 -36.42 -11.31
C GLY A 33 -35.26 -35.21 -12.22
N GLY A 34 -34.70 -35.20 -13.43
CA GLY A 34 -34.94 -34.15 -14.43
C GLY A 34 -36.32 -34.27 -15.08
N LEU A 35 -37.18 -33.27 -14.87
CA LEU A 35 -38.44 -33.12 -15.60
C LEU A 35 -38.21 -32.50 -16.98
N SER A 36 -39.00 -32.89 -17.98
CA SER A 36 -39.06 -32.11 -19.23
C SER A 36 -39.66 -30.73 -18.97
N VAL A 37 -39.36 -29.73 -19.81
CA VAL A 37 -39.85 -28.35 -19.64
C VAL A 37 -41.39 -28.30 -19.48
N GLN A 38 -42.10 -29.15 -20.21
CA GLN A 38 -43.56 -29.19 -20.19
C GLN A 38 -44.12 -29.98 -18.99
N GLU A 39 -43.36 -30.91 -18.40
CA GLU A 39 -43.70 -31.52 -17.11
C GLU A 39 -43.42 -30.56 -15.96
N TYR A 40 -42.27 -29.87 -15.97
CA TYR A 40 -41.89 -28.87 -14.96
C TYR A 40 -42.94 -27.76 -14.84
N LEU A 41 -43.35 -27.16 -15.96
CA LEU A 41 -44.36 -26.10 -15.98
C LEU A 41 -45.77 -26.53 -15.53
N ASN A 42 -46.05 -27.84 -15.51
CA ASN A 42 -47.33 -28.40 -15.08
C ASN A 42 -47.27 -29.11 -13.72
N THR A 43 -46.09 -29.21 -13.10
CA THR A 43 -45.90 -29.81 -11.78
C THR A 43 -45.92 -28.69 -10.73
N PRO A 44 -46.85 -28.71 -9.75
CA PRO A 44 -46.86 -27.69 -8.70
C PRO A 44 -45.61 -27.83 -7.80
N ASP A 45 -45.07 -26.71 -7.32
CA ASP A 45 -43.73 -26.63 -6.70
C ASP A 45 -43.42 -27.68 -5.62
N ARG A 46 -44.44 -28.08 -4.84
CA ARG A 46 -44.33 -29.09 -3.77
C ARG A 46 -44.08 -30.52 -4.25
N ASP A 47 -44.41 -30.81 -5.51
CA ASP A 47 -44.34 -32.13 -6.14
C ASP A 47 -43.15 -32.22 -7.12
N ILE A 48 -42.33 -31.17 -7.22
CA ILE A 48 -41.07 -31.19 -7.98
C ILE A 48 -40.07 -32.09 -7.21
N PRO A 49 -39.58 -33.19 -7.81
CA PRO A 49 -38.65 -34.08 -7.12
C PRO A 49 -37.33 -33.35 -6.85
N PRO A 50 -36.78 -33.42 -5.62
CA PRO A 50 -35.49 -32.80 -5.33
C PRO A 50 -34.40 -33.45 -6.20
N ILE A 51 -33.54 -32.61 -6.80
CA ILE A 51 -32.46 -33.05 -7.68
C ILE A 51 -31.52 -33.97 -6.89
N ARG A 52 -31.45 -35.24 -7.30
CA ARG A 52 -30.59 -36.25 -6.69
C ARG A 52 -29.20 -36.21 -7.30
N TYR A 53 -28.24 -35.71 -6.55
CA TYR A 53 -26.82 -35.70 -6.92
C TYR A 53 -26.12 -37.06 -6.65
N ASP A 54 -26.86 -38.02 -6.10
CA ASP A 54 -26.43 -39.33 -5.60
C ASP A 54 -26.31 -40.43 -6.68
N PHE A 55 -26.37 -40.09 -7.98
CA PHE A 55 -26.17 -41.05 -9.08
C PHE A 55 -24.70 -41.37 -9.36
N GLY A 56 -24.20 -42.44 -8.75
CA GLY A 56 -22.85 -42.98 -8.97
C GLY A 56 -22.62 -43.50 -10.38
N LEU A 57 -22.08 -42.63 -11.25
CA LEU A 57 -21.41 -43.01 -12.50
C LEU A 57 -19.91 -43.15 -12.22
N SER A 58 -19.45 -44.37 -11.92
CA SER A 58 -18.08 -44.65 -11.44
C SER A 58 -16.96 -44.30 -12.41
N ASP A 59 -17.27 -44.24 -13.72
CA ASP A 59 -16.28 -44.29 -14.80
C ASP A 59 -16.24 -42.97 -15.62
N SER A 60 -16.76 -41.86 -15.08
CA SER A 60 -16.67 -40.55 -15.74
C SER A 60 -15.30 -39.89 -15.51
N PRO A 61 -14.55 -39.51 -16.56
CA PRO A 61 -13.23 -38.85 -16.43
C PRO A 61 -13.30 -37.42 -15.88
N TRP A 62 -14.47 -36.94 -15.49
CA TRP A 62 -14.72 -35.60 -14.95
C TRP A 62 -15.14 -35.59 -13.47
N TYR A 63 -15.08 -36.74 -12.78
CA TYR A 63 -15.40 -36.82 -11.35
C TYR A 63 -14.18 -37.27 -10.53
N TYR A 64 -13.71 -36.40 -9.64
CA TYR A 64 -12.67 -36.75 -8.68
C TYR A 64 -13.28 -37.62 -7.57
N GLN A 65 -12.62 -38.74 -7.26
CA GLN A 65 -12.95 -39.54 -6.09
C GLN A 65 -12.68 -38.71 -4.83
N VAL A 66 -13.74 -38.15 -4.22
CA VAL A 66 -13.65 -37.73 -2.81
C VAL A 66 -13.53 -39.02 -2.01
N ASN A 67 -12.32 -39.32 -1.59
CA ASN A 67 -12.00 -40.50 -0.80
C ASN A 67 -12.46 -40.26 0.65
N ILE A 68 -13.79 -40.20 0.85
CA ILE A 68 -14.42 -40.18 2.17
C ILE A 68 -14.27 -41.59 2.75
N GLN A 69 -13.04 -41.91 3.16
CA GLN A 69 -12.85 -42.93 4.18
C GLN A 69 -13.66 -42.48 5.39
N LYS A 70 -14.72 -43.22 5.71
CA LYS A 70 -15.35 -43.16 7.03
C LYS A 70 -14.30 -43.66 8.02
N ASN A 71 -13.49 -42.72 8.50
CA ASN A 71 -12.29 -43.03 9.27
C ASN A 71 -12.65 -43.83 10.53
N ALA A 72 -11.83 -44.83 10.83
CA ALA A 72 -11.81 -45.43 12.14
C ALA A 72 -11.50 -44.33 13.19
N PRO A 73 -12.11 -44.38 14.38
CA PRO A 73 -11.87 -43.38 15.41
C PRO A 73 -10.40 -43.44 15.88
N GLY A 74 -9.65 -42.35 15.65
CA GLY A 74 -8.28 -42.19 16.18
C GLY A 74 -7.26 -41.50 15.27
N LEU A 75 -7.52 -41.35 13.97
CA LEU A 75 -6.64 -40.60 13.06
C LEU A 75 -7.02 -39.12 13.05
N GLU A 76 -6.20 -38.27 13.68
CA GLU A 76 -6.34 -36.82 13.54
C GLU A 76 -6.06 -36.38 12.10
N LEU A 77 -6.98 -35.62 11.53
CA LEU A 77 -6.79 -34.98 10.23
C LEU A 77 -5.65 -33.94 10.30
N SER A 78 -4.86 -33.86 9.22
CA SER A 78 -3.81 -32.83 9.08
C SER A 78 -4.42 -31.42 9.12
N ALA A 79 -3.63 -30.43 9.50
CA ALA A 79 -4.04 -29.03 9.52
C ALA A 79 -4.51 -28.55 8.14
N PHE A 80 -3.77 -28.92 7.08
CA PHE A 80 -4.16 -28.68 5.70
C PHE A 80 -5.50 -29.34 5.36
N GLN A 81 -5.68 -30.63 5.70
CA GLN A 81 -6.93 -31.35 5.44
C GLN A 81 -8.13 -30.76 6.19
N LYS A 82 -7.94 -30.29 7.43
CA LYS A 82 -8.97 -29.60 8.23
C LYS A 82 -9.43 -28.32 7.53
N LEU A 83 -8.50 -27.49 7.05
CA LEU A 83 -8.84 -26.28 6.27
C LEU A 83 -9.53 -26.62 4.94
N GLU A 84 -9.00 -27.57 4.18
CA GLU A 84 -9.54 -27.96 2.87
C GLU A 84 -10.98 -28.48 3.00
N ASN A 85 -11.25 -29.34 3.99
CA ASN A 85 -12.59 -29.85 4.28
C ASN A 85 -13.54 -28.73 4.72
N THR A 86 -13.10 -27.84 5.63
CA THR A 86 -13.92 -26.68 6.08
C THR A 86 -14.25 -25.75 4.90
N PHE A 87 -13.28 -25.47 4.03
CA PHE A 87 -13.47 -24.59 2.88
C PHE A 87 -14.43 -25.21 1.85
N ARG A 88 -14.29 -26.53 1.60
CA ARG A 88 -15.20 -27.30 0.74
C ARG A 88 -16.62 -27.39 1.30
N GLU A 89 -16.77 -27.52 2.62
CA GLU A 89 -18.09 -27.52 3.29
C GLU A 89 -18.82 -26.18 3.13
N VAL A 90 -18.10 -25.06 3.26
CA VAL A 90 -18.71 -23.71 3.23
C VAL A 90 -18.91 -23.17 1.81
N PHE A 91 -17.98 -23.46 0.88
CA PHE A 91 -17.95 -22.85 -0.46
C PHE A 91 -18.13 -23.84 -1.62
N GLY A 92 -18.15 -25.16 -1.37
CA GLY A 92 -18.35 -26.21 -2.37
C GLY A 92 -17.10 -26.60 -3.18
N ASN A 93 -16.04 -25.78 -3.15
CA ASN A 93 -14.73 -26.07 -3.75
C ASN A 93 -13.61 -25.84 -2.72
N ALA A 94 -12.34 -26.00 -3.11
CA ALA A 94 -11.17 -25.69 -2.27
C ALA A 94 -10.32 -24.53 -2.83
N ASP A 95 -10.76 -23.91 -3.94
CA ASP A 95 -9.94 -23.04 -4.79
C ASP A 95 -9.54 -21.71 -4.12
N GLY A 96 -10.22 -21.33 -3.03
CA GLY A 96 -9.85 -20.15 -2.23
C GLY A 96 -8.68 -20.37 -1.27
N LEU A 97 -8.12 -21.59 -1.18
CA LEU A 97 -6.90 -21.88 -0.43
C LEU A 97 -5.69 -21.90 -1.38
N VAL A 98 -5.06 -20.74 -1.58
CA VAL A 98 -3.92 -20.58 -2.51
C VAL A 98 -2.60 -20.60 -1.73
N PHE A 99 -1.73 -21.56 -2.05
CA PHE A 99 -0.39 -21.67 -1.46
C PHE A 99 0.67 -21.18 -2.45
N GLU A 100 1.36 -20.10 -2.08
CA GLU A 100 2.56 -19.63 -2.77
C GLU A 100 3.80 -20.17 -2.01
N ASP A 101 4.78 -20.70 -2.73
CA ASP A 101 6.00 -21.29 -2.14
C ASP A 101 7.22 -20.72 -2.85
N SER A 102 8.16 -20.18 -2.07
CA SER A 102 9.35 -19.52 -2.57
C SER A 102 10.57 -19.90 -1.74
N LYS A 103 11.77 -19.76 -2.32
CA LYS A 103 13.04 -19.98 -1.64
C LYS A 103 13.85 -18.69 -1.65
N VAL A 104 14.12 -18.14 -0.48
CA VAL A 104 14.86 -16.90 -0.28
C VAL A 104 16.05 -17.20 0.60
N SER A 105 17.28 -16.97 0.11
CA SER A 105 18.53 -17.13 0.87
C SER A 105 18.74 -18.52 1.53
N GLY A 106 18.17 -19.59 0.95
CA GLY A 106 18.23 -20.95 1.49
C GLY A 106 17.13 -21.29 2.50
N GLU A 107 16.32 -20.32 2.89
CA GLU A 107 15.09 -20.51 3.66
C GLU A 107 13.91 -20.72 2.69
N ARG A 108 12.95 -21.55 3.11
CA ARG A 108 11.70 -21.75 2.37
C ARG A 108 10.61 -20.91 3.01
N VAL A 109 9.93 -20.11 2.18
CA VAL A 109 8.84 -19.24 2.60
C VAL A 109 7.57 -19.76 1.94
N CYS A 110 6.64 -20.28 2.74
CA CYS A 110 5.32 -20.67 2.28
C CYS A 110 4.29 -19.66 2.75
N VAL A 111 3.46 -19.19 1.83
CA VAL A 111 2.41 -18.20 2.06
C VAL A 111 1.07 -18.84 1.72
N LEU A 112 0.21 -18.99 2.71
CA LEU A 112 -1.16 -19.46 2.55
C LEU A 112 -2.10 -18.25 2.48
N HIS A 113 -2.81 -18.12 1.37
CA HIS A 113 -3.90 -17.18 1.20
C HIS A 113 -5.25 -17.88 1.33
N VAL A 114 -6.07 -17.40 2.24
CA VAL A 114 -7.47 -17.83 2.42
C VAL A 114 -8.36 -16.74 1.84
N VAL A 115 -8.90 -16.97 0.65
CA VAL A 115 -9.70 -16.01 -0.13
C VAL A 115 -11.17 -16.44 -0.11
N LYS A 116 -12.05 -15.56 0.36
CA LYS A 116 -13.51 -15.77 0.38
C LYS A 116 -14.18 -15.34 -0.93
N ASN A 117 -15.43 -15.76 -1.12
CA ASN A 117 -16.29 -15.34 -2.24
C ASN A 117 -16.54 -13.82 -2.30
N ASP A 118 -16.46 -13.11 -1.18
CA ASP A 118 -16.54 -11.64 -1.09
C ASP A 118 -15.23 -10.93 -1.50
N LYS A 119 -14.20 -11.69 -1.90
CA LYS A 119 -12.81 -11.28 -2.19
C LYS A 119 -12.02 -10.79 -0.96
N ALA A 120 -12.53 -10.94 0.25
CA ALA A 120 -11.72 -10.79 1.45
C ALA A 120 -10.62 -11.88 1.45
N ARG A 121 -9.39 -11.50 1.79
CA ARG A 121 -8.21 -12.37 1.80
C ARG A 121 -7.51 -12.25 3.14
N ARG A 122 -7.32 -13.37 3.84
CA ARG A 122 -6.29 -13.49 4.89
C ARG A 122 -5.05 -14.16 4.31
N THR A 123 -3.90 -13.85 4.89
CA THR A 123 -2.59 -14.33 4.45
C THR A 123 -1.78 -14.75 5.67
N TYR A 124 -1.22 -15.96 5.61
CA TYR A 124 -0.43 -16.59 6.66
C TYR A 124 0.93 -16.96 6.08
N THR A 125 2.01 -16.41 6.63
CA THR A 125 3.37 -16.55 6.08
C THR A 125 4.27 -17.29 7.05
N VAL A 126 4.79 -18.43 6.61
CA VAL A 126 5.73 -19.26 7.36
C VAL A 126 7.10 -19.24 6.69
N VAL A 127 8.14 -18.90 7.44
CA VAL A 127 9.55 -18.88 7.00
C VAL A 127 10.31 -19.97 7.74
N GLN A 128 10.87 -20.94 7.02
CA GLN A 128 11.58 -22.06 7.65
C GLN A 128 12.86 -22.50 6.93
N LYS A 129 13.84 -22.85 7.75
CA LYS A 129 15.07 -23.52 7.30
C LYS A 129 14.79 -25.00 7.07
N LEU A 130 15.16 -25.48 5.88
CA LEU A 130 15.36 -26.90 5.54
C LEU A 130 14.13 -27.84 5.52
N LYS A 131 12.89 -27.35 5.55
CA LYS A 131 11.69 -28.22 5.43
C LYS A 131 11.27 -28.52 3.98
N THR A 132 10.57 -29.65 3.80
CA THR A 132 9.92 -30.02 2.54
C THR A 132 8.75 -29.07 2.22
N GLN A 133 8.25 -29.10 0.98
CA GLN A 133 7.15 -28.21 0.57
C GLN A 133 5.89 -28.50 1.38
N ASP A 134 5.58 -29.78 1.57
CA ASP A 134 4.36 -30.23 2.23
C ASP A 134 4.40 -29.94 3.73
N GLN A 135 5.58 -30.03 4.36
CA GLN A 135 5.77 -29.57 5.75
C GLN A 135 5.60 -28.05 5.91
N ALA A 136 6.06 -27.25 4.94
CA ALA A 136 5.88 -25.79 4.98
C ALA A 136 4.41 -25.39 4.75
N LYS A 137 3.69 -26.12 3.88
CA LYS A 137 2.24 -25.96 3.69
C LYS A 137 1.44 -26.37 4.93
N GLU A 138 1.77 -27.52 5.52
CA GLU A 138 1.10 -28.03 6.72
C GLU A 138 1.32 -27.08 7.91
N GLU A 139 2.51 -26.49 8.06
CA GLU A 139 2.74 -25.49 9.11
C GLU A 139 2.05 -24.15 8.82
N ALA A 140 2.00 -23.70 7.57
CA ALA A 140 1.20 -22.52 7.19
C ALA A 140 -0.31 -22.75 7.44
N ALA A 141 -0.79 -23.97 7.20
CA ALA A 141 -2.14 -24.38 7.54
C ALA A 141 -2.36 -24.44 9.07
N GLN A 142 -1.39 -24.96 9.84
CA GLN A 142 -1.47 -25.00 11.30
C GLN A 142 -1.46 -23.59 11.91
N MET A 143 -0.63 -22.69 11.39
CA MET A 143 -0.64 -21.26 11.75
C MET A 143 -2.02 -20.65 11.46
N ALA A 144 -2.56 -20.85 10.26
CA ALA A 144 -3.89 -20.37 9.91
C ALA A 144 -4.99 -20.94 10.83
N LEU A 145 -4.94 -22.22 11.20
CA LEU A 145 -5.86 -22.81 12.17
C LEU A 145 -5.76 -22.14 13.55
N ASN A 146 -4.55 -21.92 14.05
CA ASN A 146 -4.30 -21.26 15.34
C ASN A 146 -4.83 -19.81 15.32
N ASP A 147 -4.69 -19.11 14.19
CA ASP A 147 -5.20 -17.75 13.96
C ASP A 147 -6.71 -17.70 13.60
N GLY A 148 -7.45 -18.78 13.89
CA GLY A 148 -8.90 -18.84 13.73
C GLY A 148 -9.38 -18.85 12.28
N ALA A 149 -8.61 -19.38 11.33
CA ALA A 149 -9.03 -19.44 9.93
C ALA A 149 -10.33 -20.23 9.70
N ILE A 150 -10.67 -21.21 10.55
CA ILE A 150 -11.99 -21.89 10.50
C ILE A 150 -13.14 -20.92 10.81
N ALA A 151 -13.02 -20.10 11.86
CA ALA A 151 -14.01 -19.08 12.20
C ALA A 151 -14.11 -18.03 11.07
N TYR A 152 -12.97 -17.62 10.52
CA TYR A 152 -12.94 -16.76 9.33
C TYR A 152 -13.69 -17.40 8.16
N ILE A 153 -13.33 -18.61 7.71
CA ILE A 153 -13.93 -19.34 6.58
C ILE A 153 -15.45 -19.49 6.77
N THR A 154 -15.89 -20.03 7.90
CA THR A 154 -17.31 -20.30 8.20
C THR A 154 -18.14 -19.04 8.43
N GLY A 155 -17.50 -17.88 8.63
CA GLY A 155 -18.19 -16.63 8.98
C GLY A 155 -18.82 -16.63 10.37
N ARG A 156 -18.63 -17.71 11.15
CA ARG A 156 -19.02 -17.75 12.56
C ARG A 156 -17.99 -16.96 13.34
N LYS A 157 -18.44 -16.10 14.27
CA LYS A 157 -17.56 -15.69 15.37
C LYS A 157 -17.10 -16.97 16.08
N PRO A 158 -15.86 -17.06 16.58
CA PRO A 158 -15.49 -18.16 17.46
C PRO A 158 -16.53 -18.24 18.56
N VAL A 159 -17.08 -19.43 18.79
CA VAL A 159 -17.99 -19.64 19.90
C VAL A 159 -17.10 -19.80 21.11
N ASP A 160 -17.08 -18.78 21.97
CA ASP A 160 -16.32 -18.76 23.21
C ASP A 160 -17.04 -19.68 24.23
N ASP A 161 -17.13 -20.98 23.91
CA ASP A 161 -17.90 -22.03 24.62
C ASP A 161 -17.28 -22.46 25.98
N VAL A 162 -16.54 -21.54 26.61
CA VAL A 162 -16.27 -21.59 28.04
C VAL A 162 -16.50 -20.20 28.60
N ASP A 163 -17.60 -20.02 29.33
CA ASP A 163 -17.85 -18.89 30.25
C ASP A 163 -16.81 -18.92 31.40
N VAL A 164 -15.55 -18.68 31.07
CA VAL A 164 -14.63 -18.04 32.00
C VAL A 164 -14.95 -16.56 31.87
N ASP A 165 -15.62 -16.01 32.89
CA ASP A 165 -15.77 -14.56 33.11
C ASP A 165 -14.37 -13.93 33.32
N VAL A 166 -13.57 -13.88 32.25
CA VAL A 166 -12.50 -12.92 32.08
C VAL A 166 -13.21 -11.67 31.54
N PRO A 167 -13.33 -10.59 32.31
CA PRO A 167 -13.93 -9.35 31.83
C PRO A 167 -13.03 -8.72 30.76
N MET A 168 -13.15 -9.17 29.51
CA MET A 168 -12.35 -8.70 28.38
C MET A 168 -12.87 -7.36 27.88
N ASP A 169 -12.14 -6.31 28.24
CA ASP A 169 -11.83 -5.16 27.37
C ASP A 169 -12.98 -4.25 26.89
N ASP A 170 -14.19 -4.32 27.45
CA ASP A 170 -15.22 -3.28 27.20
C ASP A 170 -14.79 -1.90 27.75
N GLU A 171 -13.81 -1.85 28.65
CA GLU A 171 -13.22 -0.61 29.21
C GLU A 171 -12.41 0.22 28.18
N LEU A 172 -12.13 -0.32 26.99
CA LEU A 172 -11.54 0.42 25.87
C LEU A 172 -12.55 1.27 25.09
N VAL A 173 -13.85 1.07 25.29
CA VAL A 173 -14.88 1.66 24.41
C VAL A 173 -15.10 3.15 24.67
N ASP A 174 -15.00 3.58 25.94
CA ASP A 174 -15.50 4.87 26.44
C ASP A 174 -14.47 6.02 26.57
N SER A 175 -13.25 5.89 26.04
CA SER A 175 -12.37 7.07 25.94
C SER A 175 -12.88 8.02 24.85
N SER A 176 -13.60 9.08 25.28
CA SER A 176 -14.12 10.14 24.40
C SER A 176 -13.04 10.88 23.60
N ASP A 177 -11.79 10.84 24.04
CA ASP A 177 -10.64 11.42 23.33
C ASP A 177 -10.07 10.45 22.27
N PRO A 178 -10.08 10.80 20.97
CA PRO A 178 -9.45 10.04 19.90
C PRO A 178 -7.95 9.73 20.10
N VAL A 179 -7.18 10.64 20.71
CA VAL A 179 -5.73 10.46 20.93
C VAL A 179 -5.52 9.35 21.96
N THR A 180 -6.13 9.48 23.15
CA THR A 180 -6.14 8.45 24.20
C THR A 180 -6.63 7.10 23.67
N LYS A 181 -7.63 7.08 22.78
CA LYS A 181 -8.16 5.83 22.20
C LYS A 181 -7.12 5.09 21.35
N ILE A 182 -6.36 5.81 20.53
CA ILE A 182 -5.28 5.24 19.71
C ILE A 182 -4.12 4.78 20.61
N GLU A 183 -3.72 5.58 21.59
CA GLU A 183 -2.60 5.27 22.49
C GLU A 183 -2.90 4.05 23.38
N LYS A 184 -4.07 4.00 24.02
CA LYS A 184 -4.50 2.80 24.78
C LYS A 184 -4.55 1.55 23.91
N CYS A 185 -5.12 1.64 22.71
CA CYS A 185 -5.18 0.52 21.77
C CYS A 185 -3.76 0.05 21.37
N PHE A 186 -2.83 0.97 21.15
CA PHE A 186 -1.44 0.63 20.85
C PHE A 186 -0.76 -0.03 22.04
N THR A 187 -0.88 0.53 23.26
CA THR A 187 -0.28 -0.04 24.46
C THR A 187 -0.77 -1.47 24.75
N LEU A 188 -2.06 -1.75 24.58
CA LEU A 188 -2.63 -3.08 24.82
C LEU A 188 -2.18 -4.10 23.77
N TRP A 189 -2.20 -3.74 22.48
CA TRP A 189 -1.92 -4.70 21.40
C TRP A 189 -0.43 -4.84 21.09
N ARG A 190 0.35 -3.77 21.29
CA ARG A 190 1.76 -3.61 20.86
C ARG A 190 2.72 -3.24 22.02
N PRO A 191 2.68 -3.95 23.17
CA PRO A 191 3.66 -3.75 24.23
C PRO A 191 5.09 -3.96 23.69
N GLY A 192 6.01 -3.09 24.11
CA GLY A 192 7.41 -3.13 23.67
C GLY A 192 7.69 -2.62 22.25
N LEU A 193 6.70 -2.15 21.50
CA LEU A 193 6.94 -1.36 20.28
C LEU A 193 6.97 0.15 20.60
N LYS A 194 7.63 0.92 19.73
CA LYS A 194 7.68 2.38 19.80
C LYS A 194 6.27 2.97 19.75
N ALA A 195 5.92 3.78 20.74
CA ALA A 195 4.60 4.38 20.88
C ALA A 195 4.20 5.24 19.64
N PRO A 196 2.89 5.48 19.41
CA PRO A 196 2.40 6.37 18.36
C PRO A 196 3.12 7.72 18.40
N GLN A 197 3.66 8.15 17.25
CA GLN A 197 4.42 9.39 17.19
C GLN A 197 3.61 10.53 16.57
N TRP A 198 3.40 11.57 17.37
CA TRP A 198 2.73 12.79 16.96
C TRP A 198 3.75 13.85 16.54
N PHE A 199 3.51 14.51 15.40
CA PHE A 199 4.33 15.61 14.89
C PHE A 199 3.44 16.80 14.53
N THR A 200 3.71 17.96 15.09
CA THR A 200 2.96 19.20 14.80
C THR A 200 3.69 20.07 13.77
N TYR A 201 2.92 20.85 13.01
CA TYR A 201 3.41 21.83 12.05
C TYR A 201 2.48 23.04 12.03
N VAL A 202 2.92 24.13 11.36
CA VAL A 202 2.34 25.48 11.45
C VAL A 202 0.81 25.55 11.42
N ASN A 203 0.15 24.68 10.64
CA ASN A 203 -1.32 24.63 10.53
C ASN A 203 -1.87 23.19 10.55
N GLY A 204 -1.27 22.28 11.33
CA GLY A 204 -1.70 20.88 11.36
C GLY A 204 -0.90 19.94 12.26
N ALA A 205 -1.28 18.66 12.22
CA ALA A 205 -0.56 17.58 12.88
C ALA A 205 -0.52 16.33 12.01
N ALA A 206 0.46 15.47 12.31
CA ALA A 206 0.66 14.17 11.68
C ALA A 206 0.88 13.09 12.74
N LEU A 207 0.43 11.88 12.43
CA LEU A 207 0.55 10.68 13.24
C LEU A 207 1.31 9.62 12.44
N LEU A 208 2.43 9.14 12.99
CA LEU A 208 3.13 7.96 12.50
C LEU A 208 2.83 6.78 13.44
N ILE A 209 2.24 5.72 12.88
CA ILE A 209 2.16 4.41 13.51
C ILE A 209 3.21 3.52 12.85
N GLN A 210 4.25 3.15 13.59
CA GLN A 210 5.32 2.27 13.15
C GLN A 210 5.19 0.90 13.84
N LEU A 211 5.01 -0.14 13.05
CA LEU A 211 5.01 -1.54 13.46
C LEU A 211 6.22 -2.24 12.84
N ARG A 212 6.49 -3.50 13.19
CA ARG A 212 7.74 -4.20 12.82
C ARG A 212 8.07 -4.13 11.32
N ASN A 213 7.09 -4.46 10.47
CA ASN A 213 7.26 -4.54 9.02
C ASN A 213 6.35 -3.58 8.24
N GLN A 214 5.57 -2.74 8.94
CA GLN A 214 4.54 -1.89 8.34
C GLN A 214 4.51 -0.53 9.04
N ARG A 215 4.19 0.51 8.27
CA ARG A 215 4.05 1.87 8.78
C ARG A 215 2.86 2.55 8.13
N ARG A 216 2.17 3.42 8.87
CA ARG A 216 1.13 4.29 8.33
C ARG A 216 1.31 5.72 8.84
N VAL A 217 1.02 6.67 7.96
CA VAL A 217 1.09 8.10 8.24
C VAL A 217 -0.28 8.71 7.99
N TYR A 218 -0.79 9.41 8.99
CA TYR A 218 -2.01 10.21 8.91
C TYR A 218 -1.62 11.68 9.10
N SER A 219 -2.35 12.62 8.48
CA SER A 219 -2.11 14.05 8.70
C SER A 219 -3.33 14.89 8.35
N THR A 220 -3.45 16.05 9.00
CA THR A 220 -4.55 17.00 8.76
C THR A 220 -4.39 17.75 7.44
N PRO A 221 -5.48 18.25 6.83
CA PRO A 221 -5.38 19.28 5.82
C PRO A 221 -4.75 20.55 6.40
N GLU A 222 -4.25 21.41 5.51
CA GLU A 222 -3.80 22.76 5.87
C GLU A 222 -4.95 23.57 6.49
N ASN A 223 -4.60 24.48 7.41
CA ASN A 223 -5.51 25.37 8.16
C ASN A 223 -6.30 24.70 9.31
N THR A 224 -5.80 23.58 9.84
CA THR A 224 -6.31 22.99 11.09
C THR A 224 -5.48 23.53 12.26
N ALA A 225 -5.81 24.73 12.76
CA ALA A 225 -4.97 25.45 13.72
C ALA A 225 -5.20 25.04 15.19
N SER A 226 -6.44 25.10 15.67
CA SER A 226 -6.84 24.54 16.97
C SER A 226 -7.05 23.04 16.85
N ASP A 227 -6.67 22.28 17.88
CA ASP A 227 -6.98 20.84 18.04
C ASP A 227 -6.50 19.94 16.88
N SER A 228 -5.42 20.34 16.19
CA SER A 228 -4.89 19.63 15.04
C SER A 228 -4.53 18.17 15.33
N GLN A 229 -4.05 17.85 16.53
CA GLN A 229 -3.77 16.48 16.96
C GLN A 229 -5.06 15.65 17.12
N LEU A 230 -6.13 16.22 17.68
CA LEU A 230 -7.45 15.57 17.81
C LEU A 230 -8.07 15.32 16.43
N VAL A 231 -7.98 16.29 15.52
CA VAL A 231 -8.45 16.12 14.13
C VAL A 231 -7.61 15.08 13.38
N CYS A 232 -6.30 15.04 13.58
CA CYS A 232 -5.42 14.01 13.02
C CYS A 232 -5.78 12.61 13.55
N ALA A 233 -6.04 12.50 14.86
CA ALA A 233 -6.49 11.28 15.50
C ALA A 233 -7.85 10.81 14.94
N GLN A 234 -8.82 11.72 14.77
CA GLN A 234 -10.11 11.38 14.15
C GLN A 234 -9.94 10.89 12.71
N ILE A 235 -9.15 11.57 11.89
CA ILE A 235 -8.83 11.13 10.51
C ILE A 235 -8.20 9.72 10.52
N ALA A 236 -7.35 9.41 11.51
CA ALA A 236 -6.75 8.09 11.67
C ALA A 236 -7.79 7.03 12.08
N LEU A 237 -8.69 7.34 13.02
CA LEU A 237 -9.82 6.46 13.41
C LEU A 237 -10.74 6.16 12.21
N ASP A 238 -11.15 7.19 11.48
CA ASP A 238 -12.00 7.07 10.27
C ASP A 238 -11.31 6.23 9.17
N SER A 239 -9.98 6.24 9.15
CA SER A 239 -9.13 5.45 8.24
C SER A 239 -8.76 4.05 8.78
N GLY A 240 -9.41 3.59 9.85
CA GLY A 240 -9.21 2.26 10.44
C GLY A 240 -7.83 2.05 11.07
N VAL A 241 -7.31 3.05 11.79
CA VAL A 241 -6.02 2.92 12.51
C VAL A 241 -6.07 1.88 13.63
N LEU A 242 -7.22 1.67 14.26
CA LEU A 242 -7.37 0.66 15.32
C LEU A 242 -7.23 -0.74 14.73
N GLU A 243 -7.91 -1.03 13.62
CA GLU A 243 -7.83 -2.30 12.90
C GLU A 243 -6.40 -2.55 12.38
N PHE A 244 -5.71 -1.49 11.94
CA PHE A 244 -4.30 -1.55 11.57
C PHE A 244 -3.41 -1.89 12.78
N ILE A 245 -3.58 -1.21 13.91
CA ILE A 245 -2.83 -1.51 15.15
C ILE A 245 -3.11 -2.96 15.59
N LYS A 246 -4.36 -3.43 15.52
CA LYS A 246 -4.74 -4.76 15.98
C LYS A 246 -4.24 -5.89 15.08
N HIS A 247 -4.38 -5.77 13.75
CA HIS A 247 -4.34 -6.93 12.84
C HIS A 247 -3.31 -6.88 11.70
N SER A 248 -2.55 -5.80 11.56
CA SER A 248 -1.61 -5.60 10.43
C SER A 248 -0.55 -6.69 10.24
N ASP A 249 -0.05 -7.28 11.31
CA ASP A 249 0.95 -8.36 11.30
C ASP A 249 0.33 -9.77 11.42
N GLY A 250 -0.98 -9.90 11.25
CA GLY A 250 -1.73 -11.15 11.40
C GLY A 250 -2.25 -11.39 12.82
N GLN A 251 -1.85 -10.60 13.82
CA GLN A 251 -2.26 -10.78 15.20
C GLN A 251 -3.80 -10.69 15.39
N THR A 252 -4.37 -11.68 16.06
CA THR A 252 -5.82 -11.79 16.34
C THR A 252 -6.22 -11.42 17.76
N HIS A 253 -5.29 -11.52 18.73
CA HIS A 253 -5.48 -11.23 20.15
C HIS A 253 -4.37 -10.32 20.68
N PRO A 254 -4.60 -9.50 21.73
CA PRO A 254 -3.56 -8.70 22.37
C PRO A 254 -2.30 -9.50 22.71
N SER A 255 -1.13 -8.85 22.69
CA SER A 255 0.15 -9.51 22.98
C SER A 255 0.26 -9.83 24.47
N SER A 256 -0.09 -11.07 24.86
CA SER A 256 0.03 -11.57 26.23
C SER A 256 1.46 -11.66 26.75
N LEU A 257 2.45 -11.67 25.85
CA LEU A 257 3.86 -11.66 26.18
C LEU A 257 4.31 -10.26 26.57
N GLY A 258 4.22 -9.97 27.87
CA GLY A 258 4.87 -8.83 28.55
C GLY A 258 6.41 -8.90 28.57
N LEU A 259 7.02 -9.30 27.45
CA LEU A 259 8.44 -9.13 27.19
C LEU A 259 8.69 -7.64 26.98
N SER A 260 8.80 -6.93 28.11
CA SER A 260 9.25 -5.54 28.17
C SER A 260 10.67 -5.47 27.61
N VAL A 261 10.78 -5.23 26.31
CA VAL A 261 12.02 -4.80 25.69
C VAL A 261 12.35 -3.44 26.29
N THR A 262 13.22 -3.43 27.31
CA THR A 262 13.76 -2.23 27.95
C THR A 262 14.66 -1.52 26.95
N SER A 263 14.02 -0.74 26.06
CA SER A 263 14.66 0.10 25.05
C SER A 263 15.25 1.36 25.71
N GLU A 264 16.19 1.17 26.63
CA GLU A 264 16.89 2.27 27.33
C GLU A 264 17.96 2.95 26.44
N GLU A 265 18.20 2.44 25.21
CA GLU A 265 19.11 3.04 24.22
C GLU A 265 18.45 4.17 23.37
N GLU A 266 17.52 4.96 23.93
CA GLU A 266 16.94 6.13 23.21
C GLU A 266 17.87 7.37 23.18
N ASP A 267 18.96 7.39 23.95
CA ASP A 267 19.70 8.60 24.30
C ASP A 267 20.44 9.33 23.17
N GLN A 268 20.73 8.68 22.03
CA GLN A 268 21.41 9.33 20.90
C GLN A 268 20.87 8.84 19.55
N ILE A 269 19.83 9.48 19.01
CA ILE A 269 19.44 9.31 17.61
C ILE A 269 20.55 9.94 16.73
N PRO A 270 21.32 9.16 15.95
CA PRO A 270 22.40 9.69 15.14
C PRO A 270 21.86 10.52 13.97
N CYS A 271 22.65 11.51 13.52
CA CYS A 271 22.40 12.19 12.25
C CYS A 271 22.34 11.15 11.13
N LEU A 272 21.21 11.05 10.44
CA LEU A 272 21.07 10.14 9.32
C LEU A 272 21.45 10.86 8.02
N SER A 273 22.39 10.31 7.25
CA SER A 273 22.59 10.78 5.87
C SER A 273 21.47 10.24 4.97
N VAL A 274 21.29 10.82 3.78
CA VAL A 274 20.30 10.27 2.82
C VAL A 274 20.76 8.93 2.28
N GLN A 275 22.08 8.67 2.24
CA GLN A 275 22.64 7.35 1.91
C GLN A 275 22.31 6.31 2.99
N ASP A 276 22.45 6.63 4.28
CA ASP A 276 22.09 5.72 5.37
C ASP A 276 20.57 5.48 5.40
N PHE A 277 19.77 6.51 5.14
CA PHE A 277 18.32 6.35 4.99
C PHE A 277 17.98 5.44 3.80
N MET A 278 18.69 5.55 2.68
CA MET A 278 18.48 4.72 1.49
C MET A 278 18.77 3.22 1.74
N THR A 279 19.61 2.86 2.71
CA THR A 279 19.86 1.45 3.05
C THR A 279 18.80 0.84 3.97
N THR A 280 17.99 1.66 4.66
CA THR A 280 16.88 1.17 5.49
C THR A 280 15.58 0.92 4.70
N LEU A 281 15.50 1.38 3.46
CA LEU A 281 14.30 1.23 2.63
C LEU A 281 14.18 -0.17 2.00
N PRO A 282 12.94 -0.68 1.79
CA PRO A 282 12.70 -1.92 1.05
C PRO A 282 13.31 -1.87 -0.36
N ARG A 283 13.85 -3.01 -0.80
CA ARG A 283 14.49 -3.19 -2.11
C ARG A 283 13.94 -4.44 -2.83
N PRO A 284 13.93 -4.47 -4.17
CA PRO A 284 14.29 -3.39 -5.09
C PRO A 284 13.27 -2.24 -5.04
N PHE A 285 13.66 -1.04 -5.51
CA PHE A 285 12.70 0.04 -5.69
C PHE A 285 11.68 -0.32 -6.80
N PRO A 286 10.42 0.13 -6.72
CA PRO A 286 9.40 -0.10 -7.76
C PRO A 286 9.73 0.51 -9.14
N GLU A 287 10.67 1.46 -9.20
CA GLU A 287 11.08 2.16 -10.41
C GLU A 287 12.32 1.49 -11.03
N SER A 288 12.16 0.84 -12.19
CA SER A 288 13.25 0.11 -12.89
C SER A 288 14.40 1.00 -13.36
N ASP A 289 14.12 2.28 -13.59
CA ASP A 289 15.01 3.20 -14.31
C ASP A 289 15.98 3.93 -13.35
N ILE A 290 15.90 3.62 -12.05
CA ILE A 290 16.65 4.30 -11.00
C ILE A 290 17.85 3.43 -10.60
N PRO A 291 19.09 3.89 -10.85
CA PRO A 291 20.28 3.15 -10.44
C PRO A 291 20.39 3.10 -8.91
N ASP A 292 20.91 1.99 -8.41
CA ASP A 292 21.21 1.78 -6.98
C ASP A 292 22.52 2.50 -6.58
N ASP A 293 22.58 3.80 -6.87
CA ASP A 293 23.70 4.69 -6.57
C ASP A 293 23.19 5.87 -5.73
N ALA A 294 23.73 5.97 -4.51
CA ALA A 294 23.41 7.04 -3.58
C ALA A 294 23.76 8.43 -4.13
N GLN A 295 24.83 8.57 -4.92
CA GLN A 295 25.20 9.86 -5.52
C GLN A 295 24.20 10.28 -6.59
N TRP A 296 23.81 9.34 -7.47
CA TRP A 296 22.75 9.59 -8.45
C TRP A 296 21.44 9.96 -7.76
N ILE A 297 21.02 9.21 -6.72
CA ILE A 297 19.78 9.46 -5.98
C ILE A 297 19.82 10.84 -5.32
N GLU A 298 20.91 11.21 -4.65
CA GLU A 298 21.03 12.54 -4.05
C GLU A 298 20.95 13.68 -5.08
N ALA A 299 21.50 13.47 -6.28
CA ALA A 299 21.46 14.47 -7.35
C ALA A 299 20.10 14.54 -8.09
N ASN A 300 19.37 13.42 -8.20
CA ASN A 300 18.25 13.29 -9.15
C ASN A 300 16.87 13.03 -8.51
N ILE A 301 16.75 12.64 -7.22
CA ILE A 301 15.47 12.22 -6.64
C ILE A 301 14.37 13.29 -6.71
N MET A 302 14.72 14.57 -6.45
CA MET A 302 13.78 15.68 -6.56
C MET A 302 13.36 15.93 -8.01
N ASP A 303 14.29 15.79 -8.94
CA ASP A 303 14.08 15.96 -10.37
C ASP A 303 13.19 14.84 -10.93
N TRP A 304 13.41 13.59 -10.52
CA TRP A 304 12.55 12.46 -10.82
C TRP A 304 11.12 12.67 -10.28
N PHE A 305 10.97 13.07 -9.02
CA PHE A 305 9.67 13.31 -8.40
C PHE A 305 8.89 14.40 -9.15
N ASN A 306 9.54 15.54 -9.41
CA ASN A 306 8.95 16.66 -10.15
C ASN A 306 8.57 16.28 -11.59
N LYS A 307 9.44 15.55 -12.32
CA LYS A 307 9.17 15.09 -13.69
C LYS A 307 7.99 14.10 -13.73
N THR A 308 7.92 13.19 -12.77
CA THR A 308 6.86 12.18 -12.66
C THR A 308 5.52 12.84 -12.34
N LEU A 309 5.49 13.72 -11.33
CA LEU A 309 4.31 14.53 -10.99
C LEU A 309 3.82 15.39 -12.16
N GLN A 310 4.72 16.12 -12.83
CA GLN A 310 4.35 16.94 -14.00
C GLN A 310 3.83 16.10 -15.16
N THR A 311 4.33 14.88 -15.33
CA THR A 311 3.86 13.96 -16.38
C THR A 311 2.46 13.43 -16.05
N GLY A 312 2.21 13.07 -14.79
CA GLY A 312 0.87 12.72 -14.29
C GLY A 312 -0.13 13.86 -14.43
N ASN A 313 0.24 15.07 -13.99
CA ASN A 313 -0.63 16.25 -14.03
C ASN A 313 -1.00 16.70 -15.45
N LYS A 314 -0.20 16.40 -16.48
CA LYS A 314 -0.57 16.64 -17.89
C LYS A 314 -1.74 15.77 -18.37
N LEU A 315 -2.05 14.68 -17.67
CA LEU A 315 -3.08 13.71 -18.02
C LEU A 315 -4.33 13.82 -17.11
N ARG A 316 -4.36 14.79 -16.18
CA ARG A 316 -5.44 15.00 -15.21
C ARG A 316 -6.11 16.36 -15.46
N ASN A 317 -7.43 16.42 -15.26
CA ASN A 317 -8.19 17.67 -15.39
C ASN A 317 -7.89 18.67 -14.26
N ILE A 318 -7.64 18.14 -13.06
CA ILE A 318 -7.22 18.90 -11.89
C ILE A 318 -5.85 18.34 -11.46
N PRO A 319 -4.81 19.17 -11.33
CA PRO A 319 -3.48 18.69 -10.96
C PRO A 319 -3.43 18.19 -9.51
N LEU A 320 -2.61 17.18 -9.25
CA LEU A 320 -2.19 16.78 -7.91
C LEU A 320 -1.32 17.87 -7.29
N THR A 321 -1.56 18.18 -6.02
CA THR A 321 -0.82 19.18 -5.25
C THR A 321 0.03 18.48 -4.17
N PRO A 322 1.38 18.52 -4.28
CA PRO A 322 2.26 18.05 -3.21
C PRO A 322 2.54 19.18 -2.20
N CYS A 323 2.21 18.94 -0.94
CA CYS A 323 2.58 19.80 0.18
C CYS A 323 3.74 19.17 0.96
N PHE A 324 4.70 20.01 1.37
CA PHE A 324 5.83 19.61 2.19
C PHE A 324 5.79 20.37 3.51
N HIS A 325 5.54 19.65 4.61
CA HIS A 325 5.59 20.19 5.95
C HIS A 325 6.90 19.76 6.62
N PHE A 326 7.52 20.63 7.40
CA PHE A 326 8.80 20.38 8.07
C PHE A 326 8.62 20.32 9.57
N PHE A 327 9.32 19.38 10.20
CA PHE A 327 9.37 19.21 11.64
C PHE A 327 10.76 19.59 12.12
N GLU A 328 10.86 20.31 13.24
CA GLU A 328 12.14 20.78 13.76
C GLU A 328 12.36 20.32 15.20
N ALA A 329 13.36 19.47 15.39
CA ALA A 329 13.86 19.04 16.69
C ALA A 329 15.35 19.43 16.73
N LYS A 330 15.61 20.74 16.92
CA LYS A 330 16.93 21.38 16.73
C LYS A 330 18.07 20.51 17.34
N PRO A 331 19.11 20.15 16.57
CA PRO A 331 19.49 20.63 15.22
C PRO A 331 18.89 19.82 14.05
N TRP A 332 17.96 18.89 14.30
CA TRP A 332 17.44 17.96 13.31
C TRP A 332 16.16 18.43 12.63
N HIS A 333 16.02 18.03 11.36
CA HIS A 333 14.84 18.29 10.54
C HIS A 333 14.20 16.99 10.08
N GLY A 334 12.86 16.92 10.17
CA GLY A 334 12.00 15.90 9.58
C GLY A 334 11.15 16.50 8.48
N CYS A 335 10.46 15.65 7.71
CA CYS A 335 9.58 16.13 6.63
C CYS A 335 8.39 15.18 6.41
N LEU A 336 7.22 15.78 6.21
CA LEU A 336 6.01 15.14 5.72
C LEU A 336 5.77 15.62 4.29
N LEU A 337 5.67 14.66 3.36
CA LEU A 337 5.14 14.85 2.02
C LEU A 337 3.69 14.38 2.01
N ARG A 338 2.79 15.29 1.68
CA ARG A 338 1.35 15.05 1.55
C ARG A 338 0.94 15.31 0.10
N ILE A 339 0.25 14.36 -0.54
CA ILE A 339 -0.21 14.48 -1.93
C ILE A 339 -1.72 14.28 -1.95
N GLU A 340 -2.46 15.30 -2.35
CA GLU A 340 -3.93 15.26 -2.47
C GLU A 340 -4.34 14.99 -3.91
N ASP A 341 -5.29 14.07 -4.13
CA ASP A 341 -6.03 13.96 -5.39
C ASP A 341 -7.37 14.71 -5.29
N PRO A 342 -7.49 15.91 -5.90
CA PRO A 342 -8.74 16.68 -5.92
C PRO A 342 -9.77 16.12 -6.92
N SER A 343 -9.45 15.08 -7.69
CA SER A 343 -10.33 14.53 -8.73
C SER A 343 -11.24 13.38 -8.26
N GLY A 344 -11.09 12.90 -7.03
CA GLY A 344 -11.86 11.78 -6.49
C GLY A 344 -13.16 12.21 -5.80
N GLU A 345 -14.21 11.37 -5.94
CA GLU A 345 -15.40 11.43 -5.07
C GLU A 345 -15.01 11.16 -3.61
N PHE A 346 -14.02 10.29 -3.41
CA PHE A 346 -13.29 10.14 -2.16
C PHE A 346 -11.96 10.90 -2.26
N LYS A 347 -11.71 11.77 -1.28
CA LYS A 347 -10.50 12.59 -1.20
C LYS A 347 -9.32 11.72 -0.75
N GLU A 348 -8.69 11.05 -1.71
CA GLU A 348 -7.46 10.29 -1.45
C GLU A 348 -6.29 11.23 -1.13
N VAL A 349 -5.65 10.98 0.01
CA VAL A 349 -4.50 11.72 0.50
C VAL A 349 -3.38 10.71 0.80
N LEU A 350 -2.27 10.81 0.08
CA LEU A 350 -1.08 10.00 0.37
C LEU A 350 -0.14 10.80 1.27
N ASN A 351 0.25 10.20 2.38
CA ASN A 351 1.14 10.80 3.38
C ASN A 351 2.40 9.96 3.51
N TYR A 352 3.56 10.60 3.41
CA TYR A 352 4.87 9.98 3.64
C TYR A 352 5.62 10.84 4.64
N LEU A 353 6.15 10.23 5.69
CA LEU A 353 6.87 10.95 6.75
C LEU A 353 8.27 10.36 6.96
N VAL A 354 9.23 11.26 7.22
CA VAL A 354 10.54 10.93 7.78
C VAL A 354 10.74 11.71 9.09
N GLU A 355 11.19 11.01 10.12
CA GLU A 355 11.44 11.56 11.45
C GLU A 355 12.51 12.69 11.43
N PRO A 356 12.55 13.58 12.44
CA PRO A 356 13.62 14.56 12.61
C PRO A 356 15.00 13.94 12.88
N ARG A 357 15.70 13.54 11.81
CA ARG A 357 17.04 12.93 11.86
C ARG A 357 18.07 13.54 10.92
N PHE A 358 17.68 14.52 10.10
CA PHE A 358 18.56 15.10 9.07
C PHE A 358 19.08 16.48 9.47
N SER A 359 20.37 16.73 9.28
CA SER A 359 21.03 18.01 9.59
C SER A 359 20.60 19.20 8.71
N LYS A 360 19.80 18.98 7.65
CA LYS A 360 19.31 20.04 6.75
C LYS A 360 17.90 19.72 6.24
N ARG A 361 16.99 20.71 6.23
CA ARG A 361 15.63 20.61 5.66
C ARG A 361 15.61 19.98 4.25
N ASN A 362 16.56 20.34 3.38
CA ASN A 362 16.62 19.78 2.01
C ASN A 362 16.92 18.27 2.00
N LYS A 363 17.75 17.76 2.93
CA LYS A 363 18.04 16.32 3.04
C LYS A 363 16.81 15.56 3.55
N ALA A 364 16.07 16.10 4.52
CA ALA A 364 14.78 15.55 4.94
C ALA A 364 13.75 15.52 3.79
N LYS A 365 13.71 16.59 2.96
CA LYS A 365 12.84 16.65 1.77
C LYS A 365 13.19 15.57 0.74
N MET A 366 14.48 15.34 0.50
CA MET A 366 14.95 14.27 -0.41
C MET A 366 14.62 12.88 0.15
N ALA A 367 14.84 12.66 1.45
CA ALA A 367 14.51 11.41 2.12
C ALA A 367 13.01 11.08 2.04
N VAL A 368 12.11 12.05 2.25
CA VAL A 368 10.67 11.77 2.15
C VAL A 368 10.21 11.49 0.71
N CYS A 369 10.83 12.10 -0.30
CA CYS A 369 10.62 11.73 -1.71
C CYS A 369 11.12 10.32 -2.02
N LEU A 370 12.28 9.93 -1.48
CA LEU A 370 12.85 8.58 -1.64
C LEU A 370 11.98 7.51 -0.95
N GLN A 371 11.45 7.83 0.23
CA GLN A 371 10.50 7.00 0.95
C GLN A 371 9.21 6.79 0.14
N ALA A 372 8.63 7.87 -0.38
CA ALA A 372 7.44 7.80 -1.24
C ALA A 372 7.70 6.97 -2.52
N MET A 373 8.89 7.09 -3.10
CA MET A 373 9.34 6.28 -4.24
C MET A 373 9.42 4.79 -3.91
N SER A 374 9.99 4.42 -2.76
CA SER A 374 10.06 3.02 -2.30
C SER A 374 8.69 2.40 -2.04
N GLU A 375 7.72 3.22 -1.62
CA GLU A 375 6.30 2.83 -1.46
C GLU A 375 5.50 2.87 -2.78
N GLY A 376 6.14 3.18 -3.92
CA GLY A 376 5.53 3.11 -5.24
C GLY A 376 4.70 4.33 -5.66
N VAL A 377 4.94 5.51 -5.07
CA VAL A 377 4.21 6.76 -5.41
C VAL A 377 4.22 7.08 -6.91
N GLY A 378 5.26 6.67 -7.64
CA GLY A 378 5.35 6.85 -9.09
C GLY A 378 4.15 6.24 -9.85
N ASN A 379 3.61 5.12 -9.38
CA ASN A 379 2.42 4.51 -9.96
C ASN A 379 1.18 5.37 -9.71
N PHE A 380 0.95 5.87 -8.49
CA PHE A 380 -0.15 6.79 -8.20
C PHE A 380 -0.09 8.08 -9.02
N LEU A 381 1.12 8.65 -9.17
CA LEU A 381 1.33 9.85 -9.98
C LEU A 381 1.05 9.60 -11.47
N ARG A 382 1.47 8.45 -12.02
CA ARG A 382 1.28 8.09 -13.43
C ARG A 382 -0.13 7.59 -13.76
N VAL A 383 -0.84 6.96 -12.82
CA VAL A 383 -2.18 6.41 -13.06
C VAL A 383 -3.14 7.53 -13.41
N THR A 384 -3.63 7.48 -14.65
CA THR A 384 -4.80 8.23 -15.07
C THR A 384 -6.03 7.56 -14.51
N ARG A 385 -6.68 8.20 -13.53
CA ARG A 385 -8.11 8.00 -13.33
C ARG A 385 -8.84 8.55 -14.55
N ALA A 386 -8.95 7.73 -15.57
CA ALA A 386 -9.86 7.95 -16.67
C ALA A 386 -11.28 7.96 -16.09
N LEU A 387 -11.76 9.18 -15.78
CA LEU A 387 -13.17 9.41 -15.49
C LEU A 387 -13.98 8.70 -16.58
N PRO A 388 -14.98 7.87 -16.23
CA PRO A 388 -15.81 7.20 -17.22
C PRO A 388 -16.33 8.27 -18.17
N PRO A 389 -16.21 8.07 -19.50
CA PRO A 389 -16.33 9.15 -20.48
C PRO A 389 -17.65 9.87 -20.27
N ALA A 390 -17.56 11.12 -19.79
CA ALA A 390 -18.68 11.86 -19.21
C ALA A 390 -19.89 11.71 -20.13
N SER A 391 -20.91 10.99 -19.63
CA SER A 391 -21.97 10.40 -20.45
C SER A 391 -22.49 11.45 -21.41
N THR A 392 -22.22 11.27 -22.71
CA THR A 392 -22.28 12.37 -23.68
C THR A 392 -23.67 12.99 -23.59
N PRO A 393 -23.81 14.27 -23.17
CA PRO A 393 -25.12 14.82 -22.87
C PRO A 393 -25.93 14.72 -24.15
N LEU A 394 -26.97 13.87 -24.11
CA LEU A 394 -27.70 13.45 -25.28
C LEU A 394 -28.35 14.70 -25.89
N ARG A 395 -27.68 15.27 -26.90
CA ARG A 395 -28.17 16.45 -27.62
C ARG A 395 -29.47 16.06 -28.28
N LYS A 396 -30.60 16.28 -27.59
CA LYS A 396 -31.93 16.23 -28.17
C LYS A 396 -31.93 17.19 -29.35
N ALA A 397 -31.88 16.61 -30.54
CA ALA A 397 -31.90 17.35 -31.79
C ALA A 397 -33.32 17.89 -32.02
N ASN A 398 -33.64 18.99 -31.36
CA ASN A 398 -34.81 19.81 -31.69
C ASN A 398 -34.51 20.57 -32.98
N SER A 399 -34.57 19.87 -34.11
CA SER A 399 -34.55 20.47 -35.45
C SER A 399 -35.90 21.12 -35.74
N VAL A 400 -36.12 22.34 -35.25
CA VAL A 400 -37.16 23.22 -35.79
C VAL A 400 -36.54 23.98 -36.95
N ALA A 401 -37.01 23.67 -38.16
CA ALA A 401 -36.54 24.32 -39.38
C ALA A 401 -37.03 25.77 -39.44
N ASN A 402 -36.16 26.68 -39.90
CA ASN A 402 -36.56 27.99 -40.40
C ASN A 402 -35.60 28.40 -41.53
N PRO A 403 -36.06 28.51 -42.79
CA PRO A 403 -35.24 28.91 -43.94
C PRO A 403 -35.33 30.42 -44.24
N ALA A 404 -34.42 30.89 -45.12
CA ALA A 404 -34.30 32.25 -45.68
C ALA A 404 -33.85 33.35 -44.68
N ALA A 405 -32.82 34.15 -44.95
CA ALA A 405 -32.60 34.90 -46.20
C ALA A 405 -31.10 35.08 -46.57
N GLN A 406 -30.86 35.26 -47.87
CA GLN A 406 -29.55 35.64 -48.45
C GLN A 406 -29.46 37.16 -48.59
N THR A 407 -28.29 37.78 -48.32
CA THR A 407 -27.90 39.01 -49.05
C THR A 407 -26.38 39.07 -49.36
N GLN A 408 -26.16 39.24 -50.65
CA GLN A 408 -24.96 39.61 -51.43
C GLN A 408 -24.06 40.70 -50.79
N LYS A 409 -22.71 40.63 -50.81
CA LYS A 409 -21.73 40.73 -51.93
C LYS A 409 -21.48 42.17 -52.43
N SER A 410 -20.30 42.74 -52.13
CA SER A 410 -19.63 43.76 -52.97
C SER A 410 -18.12 43.92 -52.67
N THR A 411 -17.35 44.26 -53.70
CA THR A 411 -15.90 44.57 -53.68
C THR A 411 -15.70 45.87 -54.46
N PRO A 412 -14.83 46.79 -54.01
CA PRO A 412 -13.70 47.26 -54.85
C PRO A 412 -12.42 47.45 -53.99
N GLN A 413 -11.18 47.17 -54.41
CA GLN A 413 -10.37 47.50 -55.61
C GLN A 413 -9.66 48.88 -55.56
N ALA A 414 -8.34 48.85 -55.80
CA ALA A 414 -7.37 49.96 -55.90
C ALA A 414 -7.01 50.69 -54.57
N SER A 415 -5.81 51.27 -54.38
CA SER A 415 -4.79 51.72 -55.34
C SER A 415 -3.32 51.63 -54.84
N ARG A 416 -2.37 52.03 -55.72
CA ARG A 416 -0.91 52.10 -55.51
C ARG A 416 -0.54 53.13 -54.41
N THR A 417 0.53 52.99 -53.64
CA THR A 417 1.95 53.32 -53.93
C THR A 417 2.76 52.92 -52.66
N GLY A 418 4.08 52.71 -52.60
CA GLY A 418 5.19 53.52 -53.08
C GLY A 418 6.43 53.19 -52.22
N THR A 419 7.62 53.37 -52.79
CA THR A 419 8.94 53.01 -52.24
C THR A 419 9.30 53.62 -50.88
N LYS A 420 10.11 52.92 -50.07
CA LYS A 420 11.48 53.40 -49.70
C LYS A 420 12.35 52.37 -48.94
N LYS A 421 13.53 52.16 -49.52
CA LYS A 421 14.68 51.38 -49.03
C LYS A 421 15.51 52.28 -48.11
N LYS A 422 15.83 51.87 -46.87
CA LYS A 422 16.83 52.59 -46.04
C LYS A 422 17.73 51.64 -45.24
N ARG A 423 19.04 51.67 -45.56
CA ARG A 423 20.12 51.00 -44.82
C ARG A 423 20.59 51.90 -43.66
N LYS A 424 20.88 51.30 -42.51
CA LYS A 424 21.83 51.74 -41.45
C LYS A 424 22.15 50.47 -40.65
N LYS A 425 23.37 49.95 -40.51
CA LYS A 425 24.76 50.47 -40.42
C LYS A 425 25.08 51.16 -39.08
N SER A 426 25.91 50.45 -38.30
CA SER A 426 26.77 50.88 -37.15
C SER A 426 26.07 51.57 -35.97
N GLN A 427 26.64 51.71 -34.77
CA GLN A 427 27.92 51.29 -34.12
C GLN A 427 27.57 50.45 -32.86
N ASN A 428 28.38 49.61 -32.21
CA ASN A 428 29.79 49.66 -31.78
C ASN A 428 30.11 50.66 -30.63
N ALA A 429 29.89 50.22 -29.39
CA ALA A 429 30.57 50.67 -28.16
C ALA A 429 30.67 49.44 -27.24
N LYS A 430 31.85 48.90 -26.90
CA LYS A 430 32.94 49.46 -26.07
C LYS A 430 32.46 49.94 -24.69
N HIS A 431 32.70 49.11 -23.69
CA HIS A 431 33.37 49.55 -22.46
C HIS A 431 34.47 48.55 -22.11
N ALA A 432 35.55 49.05 -21.53
CA ALA A 432 36.72 48.28 -21.14
C ALA A 432 37.06 48.55 -19.66
N ASN A 433 37.47 47.50 -18.96
CA ASN A 433 38.57 47.43 -18.00
C ASN A 433 38.74 45.93 -17.68
N ALA A 434 39.90 45.30 -17.83
CA ALA A 434 41.20 45.56 -17.18
C ALA A 434 41.17 45.21 -15.68
N GLU A 435 42.15 44.53 -15.09
CA GLU A 435 43.31 43.78 -15.62
C GLU A 435 43.95 43.03 -14.43
N ALA A 436 44.23 41.72 -14.55
CA ALA A 436 45.08 41.00 -13.58
C ALA A 436 45.65 39.69 -14.19
N ASN A 437 46.96 39.49 -14.02
CA ASN A 437 47.74 38.32 -14.44
C ASN A 437 47.44 37.08 -13.54
N SER A 438 47.82 35.83 -13.83
CA SER A 438 48.75 35.23 -14.81
C SER A 438 48.26 33.79 -15.19
N LYS A 439 48.44 33.20 -16.40
CA LYS A 439 49.67 32.54 -16.94
C LYS A 439 50.47 31.81 -15.85
N VAL A 440 50.70 30.49 -15.81
CA VAL A 440 51.39 29.55 -16.74
C VAL A 440 51.12 28.13 -16.17
N ASN A 441 50.91 27.01 -16.89
CA ASN A 441 50.85 26.70 -18.33
C ASN A 441 49.88 25.52 -18.59
N SER A 442 49.80 25.04 -19.83
CA SER A 442 49.28 23.72 -20.23
C SER A 442 50.38 22.86 -20.89
N LEU A 443 50.28 21.53 -20.84
CA LEU A 443 50.38 20.61 -22.01
C LEU A 443 50.48 19.11 -21.62
N THR A 444 49.46 18.36 -22.03
CA THR A 444 49.48 17.00 -22.60
C THR A 444 50.72 16.10 -22.44
N SER A 445 50.48 14.87 -21.98
CA SER A 445 50.81 13.67 -22.78
C SER A 445 49.98 12.47 -22.32
N ALA A 446 49.60 11.61 -23.27
CA ALA A 446 48.92 10.35 -23.00
C ALA A 446 49.94 9.20 -22.96
N SER A 447 49.68 8.15 -22.17
CA SER A 447 50.39 6.87 -22.33
C SER A 447 49.51 5.70 -21.88
N THR A 448 49.21 4.81 -22.83
CA THR A 448 48.54 3.54 -22.61
C THR A 448 49.52 2.51 -22.06
N SER A 449 49.19 1.77 -20.98
CA SER A 449 49.71 0.42 -20.74
C SER A 449 49.08 -0.29 -19.52
N THR A 450 48.22 -1.25 -19.80
CA THR A 450 48.22 -2.58 -19.15
C THR A 450 48.96 -3.55 -20.10
N PRO A 451 49.31 -4.81 -19.77
CA PRO A 451 48.94 -5.60 -18.58
C PRO A 451 50.11 -6.37 -17.90
N ARG A 452 49.83 -7.08 -16.79
CA ARG A 452 50.12 -8.52 -16.59
C ARG A 452 49.73 -9.04 -15.20
N HIS A 453 49.07 -10.21 -15.17
CA HIS A 453 49.03 -11.11 -14.01
C HIS A 453 50.42 -11.74 -13.77
N PRO A 454 50.63 -12.31 -12.58
CA PRO A 454 50.84 -13.77 -12.57
C PRO A 454 49.88 -14.53 -11.65
N THR A 455 49.80 -15.84 -11.92
CA THR A 455 48.98 -16.86 -11.25
C THR A 455 49.83 -17.64 -10.23
N LEU A 456 49.20 -18.57 -9.48
CA LEU A 456 49.79 -19.52 -8.51
C LEU A 456 50.08 -18.88 -7.13
N VAL A 457 50.00 -19.59 -5.99
CA VAL A 457 50.03 -21.05 -5.75
C VAL A 457 48.93 -21.47 -4.76
N SER A 458 48.34 -22.65 -5.00
CA SER A 458 47.50 -23.38 -4.04
C SER A 458 48.36 -24.13 -3.00
N HIS A 459 48.12 -23.92 -1.70
CA HIS A 459 48.65 -24.81 -0.66
C HIS A 459 47.54 -25.44 0.20
N SER A 460 47.72 -26.72 0.44
CA SER A 460 46.77 -27.65 1.03
C SER A 460 47.05 -27.93 2.51
N ALA A 461 45.98 -28.16 3.27
CA ALA A 461 45.82 -29.09 4.39
C ALA A 461 47.03 -29.46 5.29
N SER A 462 46.90 -29.12 6.58
CA SER A 462 47.34 -29.92 7.74
C SER A 462 46.80 -29.25 9.03
N SER A 463 45.74 -29.76 9.65
CA SER A 463 45.77 -30.76 10.73
C SER A 463 46.43 -30.27 12.03
N PHE A 464 45.60 -30.05 13.07
CA PHE A 464 45.99 -30.32 14.46
C PHE A 464 44.81 -30.92 15.22
N ALA A 465 45.11 -31.89 16.08
CA ALA A 465 44.17 -32.60 16.94
C ALA A 465 44.64 -32.49 18.40
N ALA A 466 43.80 -32.98 19.33
CA ALA A 466 44.03 -33.05 20.78
C ALA A 466 44.03 -31.70 21.53
N ALA A 467 43.68 -31.60 22.83
CA ALA A 467 42.87 -32.45 23.72
C ALA A 467 42.58 -31.68 25.05
N SER A 468 41.81 -32.29 25.96
CA SER A 468 41.81 -32.10 27.44
C SER A 468 41.44 -30.73 28.08
N SER A 469 40.25 -30.71 28.69
CA SER A 469 39.90 -30.39 30.11
C SER A 469 41.00 -30.10 31.16
N PRO A 470 40.69 -29.60 32.40
CA PRO A 470 39.52 -28.84 32.93
C PRO A 470 39.87 -27.72 33.98
N GLN A 471 38.84 -27.22 34.70
CA GLN A 471 38.85 -26.64 36.08
C GLN A 471 39.54 -25.29 36.40
N SER A 472 38.73 -24.31 36.85
CA SER A 472 38.87 -23.59 38.14
C SER A 472 37.66 -22.64 38.33
N VAL A 473 36.67 -22.96 39.18
CA VAL A 473 36.48 -22.38 40.53
C VAL A 473 36.87 -20.91 40.68
N GLU A 474 35.88 -20.02 40.82
CA GLU A 474 36.03 -18.80 41.64
C GLU A 474 34.68 -18.37 42.22
N SER A 475 34.66 -18.02 43.50
CA SER A 475 33.46 -17.77 44.30
C SER A 475 33.43 -16.32 44.81
N PHE A 476 32.33 -15.60 44.56
CA PHE A 476 32.14 -14.24 45.07
C PHE A 476 31.20 -14.18 46.29
N PRO A 477 31.42 -13.26 47.25
CA PRO A 477 30.83 -13.33 48.58
C PRO A 477 29.49 -12.59 48.75
N THR A 478 28.64 -13.25 49.54
CA THR A 478 27.73 -12.75 50.59
C THR A 478 27.38 -11.25 50.66
N SER A 479 26.08 -10.95 50.53
CA SER A 479 25.46 -9.66 50.85
C SER A 479 25.29 -9.45 52.37
N PRO A 480 25.39 -8.21 52.89
CA PRO A 480 24.98 -7.88 54.26
C PRO A 480 23.51 -7.43 54.31
N SER A 481 22.74 -8.02 55.23
CA SER A 481 21.40 -7.58 55.61
C SER A 481 21.44 -6.41 56.59
N PHE A 482 20.53 -5.43 56.46
CA PHE A 482 20.16 -4.53 57.57
C PHE A 482 18.64 -4.37 57.68
N ASN A 483 18.10 -4.75 58.84
CA ASN A 483 16.78 -4.35 59.33
C ASN A 483 16.92 -3.06 60.14
N THR A 484 15.91 -2.17 60.13
CA THR A 484 15.03 -1.89 61.30
C THR A 484 14.22 -0.59 61.17
N ALA A 485 13.04 -0.59 61.82
CA ALA A 485 12.20 0.52 62.27
C ALA A 485 11.69 1.56 61.22
N SER A 486 10.39 1.73 60.99
CA SER A 486 9.29 2.12 61.91
C SER A 486 9.35 3.59 62.41
N THR A 487 8.61 4.49 61.74
CA THR A 487 8.00 5.69 62.35
C THR A 487 6.63 5.95 61.69
N LYS A 488 5.70 6.57 62.43
CA LYS A 488 4.27 6.69 62.10
C LYS A 488 3.91 7.98 61.34
N GLN A 489 2.82 7.90 60.56
CA GLN A 489 1.66 8.84 60.58
C GLN A 489 1.84 10.30 60.11
N THR A 490 1.26 10.62 58.93
CA THR A 490 0.33 11.75 58.72
C THR A 490 -0.51 11.58 57.44
N HIS A 491 -1.67 12.26 57.40
CA HIS A 491 -2.61 12.35 56.27
C HIS A 491 -2.13 13.33 55.16
N ILE A 492 -2.97 13.42 54.10
CA ILE A 492 -3.09 14.50 53.09
C ILE A 492 -2.46 14.19 51.71
N GLU A 493 -3.34 13.74 50.80
CA GLU A 493 -3.59 14.35 49.48
C GLU A 493 -2.38 14.87 48.67
N GLN A 494 -1.97 14.12 47.64
CA GLN A 494 -1.05 14.64 46.61
C GLN A 494 -1.65 14.49 45.21
N ALA A 495 -2.14 15.61 44.70
CA ALA A 495 -2.50 15.80 43.32
C ALA A 495 -1.27 15.87 42.40
N VAL A 496 -1.49 15.42 41.16
CA VAL A 496 -0.81 15.76 39.90
C VAL A 496 0.42 16.69 40.02
N ARG A 497 1.61 16.11 39.82
CA ARG A 497 2.82 16.85 39.39
C ARG A 497 3.58 16.08 38.30
N ARG A 498 3.06 16.10 37.07
CA ARG A 498 3.93 16.03 35.88
C ARG A 498 4.41 17.44 35.58
N LYS A 499 5.74 17.66 35.64
CA LYS A 499 6.36 18.95 35.32
C LYS A 499 6.20 19.21 33.81
N SER A 500 5.43 20.24 33.45
CA SER A 500 5.53 20.86 32.13
C SER A 500 6.87 21.58 32.03
N TYR A 501 7.78 21.08 31.20
CA TYR A 501 9.11 21.65 31.01
C TYR A 501 9.17 22.45 29.69
N TYR A 502 8.48 23.59 29.67
CA TYR A 502 8.74 24.71 28.75
C TYR A 502 8.22 25.99 29.39
N ASP A 503 9.08 26.61 30.19
CA ASP A 503 9.00 28.03 30.51
C ASP A 503 10.37 28.60 30.13
N LEU A 504 10.42 29.24 28.96
CA LEU A 504 11.60 29.92 28.44
C LEU A 504 11.14 31.32 28.04
N ASP A 505 11.76 32.31 28.68
CA ASP A 505 11.44 33.71 28.52
C ASP A 505 11.47 34.14 27.04
N MET A 506 10.29 34.42 26.50
CA MET A 506 10.14 35.12 25.22
C MET A 506 10.29 36.62 25.48
N GLU A 507 11.50 37.15 25.33
CA GLU A 507 11.68 38.60 25.21
C GLU A 507 10.91 39.12 23.98
N PRO A 508 10.14 40.22 24.11
CA PRO A 508 9.40 40.79 22.99
C PRO A 508 10.31 41.64 22.10
N GLU A 509 10.80 41.07 21.00
CA GLU A 509 11.39 41.87 19.91
C GLU A 509 10.36 42.87 19.37
N GLN A 510 10.71 44.16 19.38
CA GLN A 510 9.83 45.23 18.90
C GLN A 510 9.73 45.24 17.37
N PRO A 511 8.54 45.49 16.79
CA PRO A 511 8.41 45.65 15.35
C PRO A 511 8.98 47.00 14.91
N ASN A 512 10.07 46.96 14.14
CA ASN A 512 10.61 48.16 13.49
C ASN A 512 9.69 48.55 12.31
N VAL A 513 8.73 49.44 12.58
CA VAL A 513 7.79 49.98 11.60
C VAL A 513 8.40 51.22 10.95
N GLU A 514 9.02 51.07 9.77
CA GLU A 514 9.45 52.21 8.96
C GLU A 514 8.31 52.67 8.03
N LEU A 515 7.54 53.65 8.51
CA LEU A 515 6.45 54.31 7.78
C LEU A 515 7.01 55.28 6.73
N ALA A 516 7.03 54.87 5.46
CA ALA A 516 7.16 55.80 4.34
C ALA A 516 5.77 56.34 3.93
N TYR A 517 5.44 57.55 4.39
CA TYR A 517 4.24 58.27 3.97
C TYR A 517 4.32 58.69 2.50
N GLY A 518 3.19 58.56 1.79
CA GLY A 518 3.00 59.03 0.42
C GLY A 518 1.51 59.24 0.14
N GLU A 519 0.96 60.36 0.58
CA GLU A 519 -0.44 60.75 0.32
C GLU A 519 -0.68 61.19 -1.14
N PRO A 520 -1.95 61.26 -1.59
CA PRO A 520 -2.30 61.04 -3.00
C PRO A 520 -2.63 62.31 -3.80
N GLU A 521 -2.67 62.17 -5.13
CA GLU A 521 -3.35 63.08 -6.07
C GLU A 521 -4.37 62.27 -6.90
N PRO A 522 -5.56 62.83 -7.24
CA PRO A 522 -6.70 62.04 -7.71
C PRO A 522 -6.98 62.11 -9.23
N GLY A 523 -7.72 61.11 -9.73
CA GLY A 523 -8.57 61.26 -10.92
C GLY A 523 -8.17 60.42 -12.14
N GLY A 524 -9.16 59.74 -12.74
CA GLY A 524 -8.95 58.98 -13.98
C GLY A 524 -9.93 57.82 -14.18
N ILE A 525 -11.23 58.09 -14.25
CA ILE A 525 -12.20 57.07 -14.71
C ILE A 525 -11.95 56.83 -16.20
N GLY A 526 -11.60 55.58 -16.56
CA GLY A 526 -11.26 55.20 -17.93
C GLY A 526 -11.34 53.70 -18.14
N SER A 527 -12.57 53.18 -18.25
CA SER A 527 -12.81 51.80 -18.67
C SER A 527 -12.43 51.59 -20.14
N ASP A 528 -11.64 50.56 -20.44
CA ASP A 528 -11.85 49.79 -21.68
C ASP A 528 -11.12 48.43 -21.68
N ASN A 529 -11.89 47.36 -21.91
CA ASN A 529 -11.40 45.99 -22.03
C ASN A 529 -10.85 45.72 -23.45
N LYS A 530 -9.57 45.33 -23.58
CA LYS A 530 -9.09 44.63 -24.79
C LYS A 530 -8.18 43.45 -24.48
N LEU A 531 -8.77 42.26 -24.51
CA LEU A 531 -8.09 40.97 -24.61
C LEU A 531 -7.30 40.90 -25.93
N THR A 532 -6.01 40.56 -25.86
CA THR A 532 -5.22 40.15 -27.03
C THR A 532 -4.60 38.78 -26.82
N ALA A 533 -5.20 37.75 -27.44
CA ALA A 533 -4.67 36.40 -27.45
C ALA A 533 -3.60 36.24 -28.56
N GLY A 534 -2.33 36.10 -28.16
CA GLY A 534 -1.20 35.90 -29.07
C GLY A 534 -0.91 34.42 -29.37
N GLY A 535 -1.61 33.83 -30.34
CA GLY A 535 -1.37 32.43 -30.75
C GLY A 535 -0.16 32.27 -31.66
N SER A 536 0.92 31.64 -31.17
CA SER A 536 2.12 31.34 -31.98
C SER A 536 2.07 29.93 -32.58
N ARG A 537 1.78 29.82 -33.88
CA ARG A 537 1.93 28.57 -34.65
C ARG A 537 3.28 28.56 -35.37
N ARG A 538 4.19 27.66 -34.98
CA ARG A 538 5.33 27.26 -35.84
C ARG A 538 4.97 25.98 -36.60
N GLY A 539 4.96 26.05 -37.93
CA GLY A 539 4.79 24.89 -38.78
C GLY A 539 6.08 24.08 -38.89
N VAL A 540 5.99 22.75 -38.75
CA VAL A 540 7.11 21.82 -39.01
C VAL A 540 6.85 21.15 -40.35
N GLY A 541 7.74 21.35 -41.32
CA GLY A 541 7.61 20.76 -42.66
C GLY A 541 8.06 19.31 -42.70
N LEU A 542 7.17 18.39 -43.11
CA LEU A 542 7.56 17.02 -43.43
C LEU A 542 8.31 16.96 -44.77
N LYS A 543 9.58 16.52 -44.73
CA LYS A 543 10.27 15.97 -45.90
C LYS A 543 10.08 14.45 -45.95
N ARG A 544 9.26 13.96 -46.88
CA ARG A 544 9.21 12.52 -47.22
C ARG A 544 10.42 12.17 -48.11
N LYS A 545 11.28 11.27 -47.64
CA LYS A 545 12.27 10.57 -48.46
C LYS A 545 11.63 9.27 -48.95
N ARG A 546 11.59 9.03 -50.27
CA ARG A 546 11.30 7.70 -50.83
C ARG A 546 12.62 6.94 -50.93
N HIS A 547 12.67 5.74 -50.37
CA HIS A 547 13.54 4.67 -50.89
C HIS A 547 12.67 3.72 -51.69
N GLY A 548 13.20 3.21 -52.79
CA GLY A 548 12.60 2.11 -53.54
C GLY A 548 13.35 0.81 -53.27
N GLN A 549 12.60 -0.28 -53.33
CA GLN A 549 12.98 -1.52 -54.02
C GLN A 549 11.83 -1.86 -54.98
#